data_AF-E6U9W3-F1
#
_entry.id   AF-E6U9W3-F1
#
_cell.length_a   1.000
_cell.length_b   1.000
_cell.length_c   1.000
_cell.angle_alpha   90.00
_cell.angle_beta   90.00
_cell.angle_gamma   90.00
#
_symmetry.space_group_name_H-M   'P 1'
#
loop_
_entity.id
_entity.type
_entity.pdbx_description
1 polymer ?
#
loop_
_entity_poly.entity_id
_entity_poly.type
_entity_poly.pdbx_seq_one_letter_code
_entity_poly.pdbx_strand_id
1 'polypeptide(L)'
;MQDTVTLPKKVYKALIIAAGVCTLAYLTATSPFSGNWWPFLFLCLLAIVTETQTILIGAVGFSITIAVILCAMLTCNITETAWISALSVLGTYSSGRDRRSLTIFNIPVSATLFNASSYELSLLAAYAVYRALGGYILPLGISFNTVMRDINGIALPLIVSIFVFVMADTVIVSIFMYLRYRENFAKIWVSNLPRMVMSTFFVGLIGIIITAVYIAYGWFLVLVLFVPFLLARYVFSMYKDLQENYLQTITSLSTAIETKDSYTNGHSRRVEFYSGIIAVELGLSSRHCQMLRYAALLHDIGKIAVDESILHKVDPLTKEEMEVLRRHPANGEHILEEIKFLSCAAKIIRSHHEWYNGEGYPDGLSGKAIPLEAQILAVADSYDAMTSDRPYRRAFSHEEAMTELFACAGSQFAPEIVSAFEKAMKKRGDKPYVI
;
A
#
# COMPACT_ATOMS: atom_id res chain seq x y z
N MET A 1 16.78 -10.76 -11.07
CA MET A 1 16.72 -10.31 -12.48
C MET A 1 17.49 -9.01 -12.61
N GLN A 2 18.56 -9.00 -13.40
CA GLN A 2 19.41 -7.83 -13.64
C GLN A 2 18.59 -6.74 -14.36
N ASP A 3 18.56 -5.53 -13.79
CA ASP A 3 18.05 -4.31 -14.41
C ASP A 3 18.84 -4.03 -15.72
N THR A 4 18.37 -4.54 -16.85
CA THR A 4 18.87 -4.12 -18.17
C THR A 4 18.38 -2.70 -18.41
N VAL A 5 19.23 -1.74 -18.03
CA VAL A 5 18.91 -0.31 -18.11
C VAL A 5 18.75 0.11 -19.58
N THR A 6 17.52 0.39 -20.00
CA THR A 6 17.23 0.86 -21.36
C THR A 6 17.73 2.31 -21.55
N LEU A 7 18.44 2.58 -22.65
CA LEU A 7 18.96 3.92 -23.01
C LEU A 7 17.91 5.06 -22.89
N PRO A 8 16.63 4.86 -23.30
CA PRO A 8 15.59 5.88 -23.15
C PRO A 8 15.34 6.33 -21.72
N LYS A 9 15.44 5.42 -20.73
CA LYS A 9 15.25 5.75 -19.31
C LYS A 9 16.35 6.69 -18.79
N LYS A 10 17.61 6.46 -19.19
CA LYS A 10 18.74 7.31 -18.79
C LYS A 10 18.62 8.71 -19.39
N VAL A 11 18.26 8.79 -20.67
CA VAL A 11 18.08 10.06 -21.38
C VAL A 11 16.95 10.87 -20.75
N TYR A 12 15.77 10.26 -20.54
CA TYR A 12 14.64 10.95 -19.90
C TYR A 12 15.01 11.48 -18.51
N LYS A 13 15.65 10.66 -17.68
CA LYS A 13 16.11 11.06 -16.36
C LYS A 13 17.08 12.25 -16.42
N ALA A 14 18.05 12.21 -17.33
CA ALA A 14 19.01 13.30 -17.51
C ALA A 14 18.35 14.60 -17.98
N LEU A 15 17.37 14.52 -18.89
CA LEU A 15 16.61 15.67 -19.37
C LEU A 15 15.84 16.36 -18.25
N ILE A 16 15.13 15.59 -17.41
CA ILE A 16 14.39 16.15 -16.27
C ILE A 16 15.34 16.81 -15.27
N ILE A 17 16.48 16.17 -14.96
CA ILE A 17 17.50 16.75 -14.07
C ILE A 17 18.05 18.05 -14.65
N ALA A 18 18.41 18.05 -15.94
CA ALA A 18 18.94 19.24 -16.60
C ALA A 18 17.92 20.39 -16.60
N ALA A 19 16.65 20.09 -16.90
CA ALA A 19 15.57 21.07 -16.88
C ALA A 19 15.38 21.69 -15.49
N GLY A 20 15.35 20.89 -14.42
CA GLY A 20 15.26 21.39 -13.04
C GLY A 20 16.45 22.28 -12.68
N VAL A 21 17.67 21.77 -12.81
CA VAL A 21 18.90 22.52 -12.48
C VAL A 21 19.02 23.83 -13.27
N CYS A 22 18.74 23.81 -14.57
CA CYS A 22 18.78 25.02 -15.41
C CYS A 22 17.73 26.04 -14.96
N THR A 23 16.55 25.58 -14.55
CA THR A 23 15.47 26.47 -14.13
C THR A 23 15.77 27.07 -12.75
N LEU A 24 16.28 26.28 -11.81
CA LEU A 24 16.75 26.77 -10.51
C LEU A 24 17.85 27.84 -10.68
N ALA A 25 18.82 27.59 -11.56
CA ALA A 25 19.88 28.54 -11.88
C ALA A 25 19.32 29.82 -12.52
N TYR A 26 18.39 29.69 -13.47
CA TYR A 26 17.73 30.83 -14.11
C TYR A 26 16.96 31.70 -13.11
N LEU A 27 16.16 31.09 -12.23
CA LEU A 27 15.40 31.82 -11.21
C LEU A 27 16.33 32.53 -10.22
N THR A 28 17.40 31.86 -9.81
CA THR A 28 18.42 32.45 -8.93
C THR A 28 19.11 33.66 -9.58
N ALA A 29 19.33 33.62 -10.89
CA ALA A 29 19.96 34.71 -11.63
C ALA A 29 19.01 35.88 -11.95
N THR A 30 17.72 35.61 -12.15
CA THR A 30 16.74 36.60 -12.65
C THR A 30 15.82 37.17 -11.59
N SER A 31 15.60 36.45 -10.49
CA SER A 31 14.70 36.85 -9.41
C SER A 31 15.46 36.75 -8.08
N PRO A 32 15.92 37.87 -7.50
CA PRO A 32 16.71 37.86 -6.29
C PRO A 32 15.88 37.39 -5.08
N PHE A 33 16.58 36.86 -4.07
CA PHE A 33 15.99 36.57 -2.76
C PHE A 33 15.43 37.84 -2.12
N SER A 34 14.41 37.70 -1.27
CA SER A 34 13.76 38.84 -0.60
C SER A 34 14.68 39.59 0.37
N GLY A 35 15.83 39.03 0.73
CA GLY A 35 16.77 39.55 1.73
C GLY A 35 16.39 39.21 3.17
N ASN A 36 15.14 38.81 3.42
CA ASN A 36 14.73 38.25 4.71
C ASN A 36 14.93 36.73 4.70
N TRP A 37 16.04 36.28 5.26
CA TRP A 37 16.40 34.86 5.27
C TRP A 37 15.57 34.01 6.22
N TRP A 38 14.89 34.60 7.21
CA TRP A 38 14.23 33.81 8.26
C TRP A 38 13.07 32.94 7.73
N PRO A 39 12.08 33.47 6.97
CA PRO A 39 11.03 32.64 6.38
C PRO A 39 11.57 31.52 5.50
N PHE A 40 12.58 31.84 4.68
CA PHE A 40 13.23 30.89 3.79
C PHE A 40 13.90 29.75 4.56
N LEU A 41 14.74 30.07 5.55
CA LEU A 41 15.46 29.07 6.35
C LEU A 41 14.51 28.20 7.18
N PHE A 42 13.48 28.81 7.79
CA PHE A 42 12.47 28.08 8.56
C PHE A 42 11.71 27.09 7.69
N LEU A 43 11.19 27.53 6.53
CA LEU A 43 10.43 26.66 5.63
C LEU A 43 11.32 25.59 4.97
N CYS A 44 12.58 25.91 4.66
CA CYS A 44 13.58 24.91 4.24
C CYS A 44 13.74 23.80 5.28
N LEU A 45 14.00 24.17 6.53
CA LEU A 45 14.17 23.19 7.61
C LEU A 45 12.90 22.37 7.82
N LEU A 46 11.73 23.02 7.85
CA LEU A 46 10.46 22.35 8.02
C LEU A 46 10.19 21.37 6.86
N ALA A 47 10.47 21.77 5.62
CA ALA A 47 10.32 20.93 4.43
C ALA A 47 11.24 19.70 4.46
N ILE A 48 12.49 19.86 4.90
CA ILE A 48 13.42 18.74 5.09
C ILE A 48 12.88 17.78 6.15
N VAL A 49 12.44 18.30 7.31
CA VAL A 49 11.91 17.48 8.40
C VAL A 49 10.65 16.73 7.94
N THR A 50 9.73 17.37 7.22
CA THR A 50 8.52 16.71 6.70
C THR A 50 8.83 15.64 5.68
N GLU A 51 9.88 15.81 4.89
CA GLU A 51 10.24 14.84 3.85
C GLU A 51 10.72 13.52 4.46
N THR A 52 11.32 13.58 5.67
CA THR A 52 11.70 12.37 6.44
C THR A 52 10.48 11.53 6.84
N GLN A 53 9.28 12.10 6.81
CA GLN A 53 8.05 11.48 7.29
C GLN A 53 7.20 10.88 6.16
N THR A 54 7.74 10.72 4.96
CA THR A 54 7.02 10.14 3.82
C THR A 54 6.48 8.74 4.15
N ILE A 55 5.16 8.49 4.01
CA ILE A 55 4.60 7.12 4.11
C ILE A 55 4.74 6.47 2.73
N LEU A 56 5.32 5.28 2.64
CA LEU A 56 5.16 4.43 1.46
C LEU A 56 3.86 3.62 1.56
N ILE A 57 2.98 3.74 0.57
CA ILE A 57 1.82 2.85 0.41
C ILE A 57 2.01 2.13 -0.92
N GLY A 58 2.46 0.88 -0.86
CA GLY A 58 2.89 0.14 -2.05
C GLY A 58 4.17 0.74 -2.64
N ALA A 59 4.14 1.11 -3.92
CA ALA A 59 5.28 1.71 -4.63
C ALA A 59 5.29 3.25 -4.61
N VAL A 60 4.28 3.89 -4.00
CA VAL A 60 4.09 5.35 -4.03
C VAL A 60 4.34 5.92 -2.64
N GLY A 61 5.18 6.95 -2.56
CA GLY A 61 5.42 7.74 -1.35
C GLY A 61 4.45 8.90 -1.24
N PHE A 62 3.88 9.09 -0.06
CA PHE A 62 3.02 10.22 0.28
C PHE A 62 3.76 11.11 1.27
N SER A 63 4.23 12.26 0.78
CA SER A 63 4.96 13.23 1.58
C SER A 63 4.04 14.37 2.03
N ILE A 64 4.22 14.79 3.29
CA ILE A 64 3.51 15.95 3.85
C ILE A 64 4.22 17.26 3.49
N THR A 65 5.46 17.18 2.96
CA THR A 65 6.25 18.33 2.50
C THR A 65 5.49 19.22 1.52
N ILE A 66 4.59 18.67 0.72
CA ILE A 66 3.73 19.45 -0.20
C ILE A 66 2.97 20.55 0.56
N ALA A 67 2.51 20.31 1.80
CA ALA A 67 1.85 21.34 2.60
C ALA A 67 2.79 22.51 2.94
N VAL A 68 4.06 22.23 3.22
CA VAL A 68 5.10 23.24 3.49
C VAL A 68 5.47 23.99 2.21
N ILE A 69 5.57 23.29 1.08
CA ILE A 69 5.83 23.90 -0.22
C ILE A 69 4.67 24.82 -0.64
N LEU A 70 3.42 24.43 -0.40
CA LEU A 70 2.25 25.29 -0.63
C LEU A 70 2.28 26.52 0.26
N CYS A 71 2.69 26.38 1.53
CA CYS A 71 2.91 27.53 2.40
C CYS A 71 3.98 28.46 1.84
N ALA A 72 5.13 27.93 1.40
CA ALA A 72 6.18 28.70 0.77
C ALA A 72 5.68 29.42 -0.49
N MET A 73 4.91 28.75 -1.33
CA MET A 73 4.34 29.32 -2.54
C MET A 73 3.43 30.52 -2.26
N LEU A 74 2.71 30.50 -1.13
CA LEU A 74 1.82 31.57 -0.71
C LEU A 74 2.54 32.70 0.04
N THR A 75 3.68 32.45 0.69
CA THR A 75 4.36 33.45 1.54
C THR A 75 5.73 33.93 1.03
N CYS A 76 6.33 33.21 0.10
CA CYS A 76 7.68 33.47 -0.43
C CYS A 76 7.66 33.77 -1.92
N ASN A 77 8.77 34.31 -2.43
CA ASN A 77 8.92 34.52 -3.87
C ASN A 77 9.22 33.19 -4.60
N ILE A 78 9.17 33.21 -5.94
CA ILE A 78 9.33 32.00 -6.75
C ILE A 78 10.71 31.36 -6.57
N THR A 79 11.77 32.17 -6.43
CA THR A 79 13.15 31.69 -6.24
C THR A 79 13.29 30.96 -4.92
N GLU A 80 12.83 31.57 -3.82
CA GLU A 80 12.82 30.99 -2.48
C GLU A 80 12.02 29.69 -2.45
N THR A 81 10.83 29.69 -3.06
CA THR A 81 9.96 28.51 -3.11
C THR A 81 10.61 27.37 -3.90
N ALA A 82 11.25 27.66 -5.04
CA ALA A 82 11.97 26.68 -5.84
C ALA A 82 13.13 26.04 -5.04
N TRP A 83 13.92 26.86 -4.33
CA TRP A 83 14.99 26.36 -3.46
C TRP A 83 14.47 25.53 -2.27
N ILE A 84 13.40 25.97 -1.60
CA ILE A 84 12.75 25.19 -0.53
C ILE A 84 12.33 23.81 -1.06
N SER A 85 11.71 23.77 -2.25
CA SER A 85 11.29 22.51 -2.88
C SER A 85 12.49 21.62 -3.23
N ALA A 86 13.54 22.17 -3.83
CA ALA A 86 14.73 21.42 -4.23
C ALA A 86 15.49 20.85 -3.02
N LEU A 87 15.61 21.64 -1.95
CA LEU A 87 16.30 21.24 -0.71
C LEU A 87 15.48 20.28 0.14
N SER A 88 14.15 20.24 0.00
CA SER A 88 13.31 19.33 0.78
C SER A 88 13.70 17.86 0.60
N VAL A 89 14.15 17.47 -0.60
CA VAL A 89 14.60 16.12 -0.95
C VAL A 89 15.83 15.66 -0.14
N LEU A 90 16.56 16.58 0.52
CA LEU A 90 17.60 16.20 1.48
C LEU A 90 17.04 15.37 2.65
N GLY A 91 15.77 15.56 2.99
CA GLY A 91 15.06 14.81 4.01
C GLY A 91 14.49 13.47 3.51
N THR A 92 14.66 13.10 2.24
CA THR A 92 14.06 11.86 1.71
C THR A 92 14.51 10.64 2.51
N TYR A 93 13.52 9.99 3.13
CA TYR A 93 13.64 8.72 3.81
C TYR A 93 12.69 7.71 3.17
N SER A 94 13.22 6.57 2.76
CA SER A 94 12.44 5.45 2.24
C SER A 94 12.87 4.16 2.93
N SER A 95 11.94 3.44 3.55
CA SER A 95 12.21 2.09 4.03
C SER A 95 12.15 1.15 2.83
N GLY A 96 13.30 0.65 2.38
CA GLY A 96 13.36 -0.30 1.25
C GLY A 96 12.71 -1.64 1.59
N ARG A 97 12.38 -2.44 0.57
CA ARG A 97 11.85 -3.82 0.71
C ARG A 97 12.70 -4.73 1.60
N ASP A 98 14.01 -4.47 1.70
CA ASP A 98 14.98 -5.19 2.55
C ASP A 98 15.22 -4.53 3.91
N ARG A 99 14.32 -3.65 4.39
CA ARG A 99 14.45 -2.87 5.64
C ARG A 99 15.69 -1.97 5.74
N ARG A 100 16.52 -1.85 4.69
CA ARG A 100 17.57 -0.83 4.67
C ARG A 100 16.91 0.54 4.56
N SER A 101 17.18 1.40 5.55
CA SER A 101 16.82 2.81 5.51
C SER A 101 17.56 3.47 4.33
N LEU A 102 16.81 3.82 3.30
CA LEU A 102 17.27 4.64 2.19
C LEU A 102 17.15 6.11 2.61
N THR A 103 18.23 6.63 3.16
CA THR A 103 18.43 8.07 3.33
C THR A 103 19.09 8.63 2.08
N ILE A 104 19.19 9.97 1.97
CA ILE A 104 19.98 10.61 0.91
C ILE A 104 21.41 10.05 0.77
N PHE A 105 22.00 9.54 1.85
CA PHE A 105 23.34 8.94 1.84
C PHE A 105 23.40 7.58 1.14
N ASN A 106 22.27 6.87 1.02
CA ASN A 106 22.17 5.53 0.43
C ASN A 106 21.33 5.51 -0.86
N ILE A 107 20.64 6.60 -1.20
CA ILE A 107 19.92 6.76 -2.47
C ILE A 107 20.91 7.22 -3.55
N PRO A 108 20.90 6.64 -4.77
CA PRO A 108 21.74 7.12 -5.85
C PRO A 108 21.50 8.60 -6.10
N VAL A 109 22.55 9.42 -6.12
CA VAL A 109 22.48 10.89 -6.31
C VAL A 109 21.61 11.28 -7.50
N SER A 110 21.72 10.53 -8.61
CA SER A 110 20.89 10.78 -9.79
C SER A 110 19.39 10.61 -9.51
N ALA A 111 18.97 9.68 -8.65
CA ALA A 111 17.56 9.51 -8.28
C ALA A 111 17.07 10.66 -7.39
N THR A 112 17.89 11.11 -6.43
CA THR A 112 17.63 12.30 -5.61
C THR A 112 17.45 13.54 -6.48
N LEU A 113 18.38 13.80 -7.41
CA LEU A 113 18.30 14.92 -8.34
C LEU A 113 17.08 14.85 -9.25
N PHE A 114 16.72 13.65 -9.72
CA PHE A 114 15.53 13.46 -10.54
C PHE A 114 14.25 13.82 -9.76
N ASN A 115 14.12 13.35 -8.52
CA ASN A 115 12.97 13.68 -7.68
C ASN A 115 12.92 15.19 -7.40
N ALA A 116 14.04 15.80 -6.99
CA ALA A 116 14.12 17.24 -6.76
C ALA A 116 13.67 18.04 -7.99
N SER A 117 14.15 17.65 -9.16
CA SER A 117 13.80 18.31 -10.43
C SER A 117 12.34 18.09 -10.83
N SER A 118 11.78 16.89 -10.60
CA SER A 118 10.35 16.60 -10.86
C SER A 118 9.45 17.49 -10.00
N TYR A 119 9.73 17.55 -8.69
CA TYR A 119 9.01 18.38 -7.74
C TYR A 119 9.10 19.85 -8.11
N GLU A 120 10.31 20.33 -8.40
CA GLU A 120 10.56 21.72 -8.78
C GLU A 120 9.80 22.12 -10.05
N LEU A 121 9.93 21.35 -11.15
CA LEU A 121 9.25 21.66 -12.40
C LEU A 121 7.72 21.67 -12.25
N SER A 122 7.18 20.73 -11.47
CA SER A 122 5.75 20.65 -11.18
C SER A 122 5.25 21.84 -10.35
N LEU A 123 6.05 22.26 -9.37
CA LEU A 123 5.79 23.44 -8.56
C LEU A 123 5.82 24.71 -9.39
N LEU A 124 6.76 24.85 -10.32
CA LEU A 124 6.86 26.04 -11.17
C LEU A 124 5.65 26.17 -12.10
N ALA A 125 5.18 25.06 -12.66
CA ALA A 125 3.93 25.04 -13.42
C ALA A 125 2.75 25.50 -12.56
N ALA A 126 2.64 25.00 -11.33
CA ALA A 126 1.60 25.40 -10.38
C ALA A 126 1.71 26.89 -9.99
N TYR A 127 2.92 27.37 -9.69
CA TYR A 127 3.18 28.77 -9.34
C TYR A 127 2.82 29.71 -10.49
N ALA A 128 3.19 29.36 -11.72
CA ALA A 128 2.84 30.15 -12.91
C ALA A 128 1.32 30.28 -13.07
N VAL A 129 0.59 29.18 -12.88
CA VAL A 129 -0.89 29.16 -12.95
C VAL A 129 -1.51 29.99 -11.82
N TYR A 130 -0.98 29.90 -10.61
CA TYR A 130 -1.44 30.70 -9.48
C TYR A 130 -1.36 32.20 -9.77
N ARG A 131 -0.20 32.66 -10.27
CA ARG A 131 0.00 34.06 -10.63
C ARG A 131 -0.85 34.48 -11.83
N ALA A 132 -1.00 33.61 -12.83
CA ALA A 132 -1.81 33.88 -14.02
C ALA A 132 -3.30 34.05 -13.70
N LEU A 133 -3.81 33.34 -12.69
CA LEU A 133 -5.19 33.47 -12.20
C LEU A 133 -5.38 34.63 -11.20
N GLY A 134 -4.38 35.49 -11.03
CA GLY A 134 -4.45 36.66 -10.14
C GLY A 134 -4.03 36.42 -8.69
N GLY A 135 -3.51 35.22 -8.37
CA GLY A 135 -2.93 34.93 -7.06
C GLY A 135 -1.70 35.81 -6.77
N TYR A 136 -1.53 36.15 -5.50
CA TYR A 136 -0.45 37.01 -5.02
C TYR A 136 0.19 36.46 -3.75
N ILE A 137 1.40 36.93 -3.45
CA ILE A 137 2.13 36.51 -2.25
C ILE A 137 1.49 37.20 -1.04
N LEU A 138 1.11 36.42 -0.05
CA LEU A 138 0.53 36.89 1.21
C LEU A 138 1.63 37.47 2.11
N PRO A 139 1.55 38.75 2.48
CA PRO A 139 2.51 39.35 3.41
C PRO A 139 2.40 38.70 4.80
N LEU A 140 3.53 38.45 5.45
CA LEU A 140 3.54 38.00 6.84
C LEU A 140 2.92 39.07 7.75
N GLY A 141 2.06 38.65 8.68
CA GLY A 141 1.34 39.55 9.58
C GLY A 141 0.07 40.18 9.00
N ILE A 142 -0.35 39.82 7.78
CA ILE A 142 -1.66 40.23 7.26
C ILE A 142 -2.79 39.70 8.15
N SER A 143 -3.80 40.54 8.44
CA SER A 143 -4.90 40.12 9.31
C SER A 143 -5.77 39.05 8.65
N PHE A 144 -6.27 38.10 9.44
CA PHE A 144 -7.17 37.05 8.96
C PHE A 144 -8.41 37.62 8.26
N ASN A 145 -8.96 38.74 8.77
CA ASN A 145 -10.12 39.40 8.17
C ASN A 145 -9.82 39.93 6.76
N THR A 146 -8.60 40.42 6.52
CA THR A 146 -8.18 40.87 5.18
C THR A 146 -8.09 39.69 4.22
N VAL A 147 -7.51 38.57 4.66
CA VAL A 147 -7.42 37.33 3.87
C VAL A 147 -8.82 36.79 3.54
N MET A 148 -9.72 36.75 4.52
CA MET A 148 -11.09 36.26 4.32
C MET A 148 -11.91 37.13 3.37
N ARG A 149 -11.69 38.45 3.39
CA ARG A 149 -12.37 39.38 2.48
C ARG A 149 -11.98 39.14 1.02
N ASP A 150 -10.77 38.66 0.77
CA ASP A 150 -10.24 38.37 -0.56
C ASP A 150 -10.08 36.85 -0.83
N ILE A 151 -10.85 36.03 -0.11
CA ILE A 151 -10.74 34.57 -0.20
C ILE A 151 -10.95 34.06 -1.63
N ASN A 152 -11.78 34.72 -2.42
CA ASN A 152 -12.02 34.35 -3.82
C ASN A 152 -10.77 34.55 -4.70
N GLY A 153 -9.98 35.59 -4.43
CA GLY A 153 -8.71 35.87 -5.12
C GLY A 153 -7.58 34.89 -4.76
N ILE A 154 -7.75 34.11 -3.69
CA ILE A 154 -6.75 33.16 -3.20
C ILE A 154 -7.19 31.71 -3.47
N ALA A 155 -8.43 31.37 -3.14
CA ALA A 155 -8.92 29.99 -3.12
C ALA A 155 -8.97 29.36 -4.51
N LEU A 156 -9.55 30.04 -5.51
CA LEU A 156 -9.65 29.48 -6.87
C LEU A 156 -8.26 29.31 -7.50
N PRO A 157 -7.36 30.32 -7.52
CA PRO A 157 -5.99 30.14 -8.01
C PRO A 157 -5.26 29.01 -7.30
N LEU A 158 -5.40 28.90 -5.97
CA LEU A 158 -4.72 27.86 -5.19
C LEU A 158 -5.22 26.46 -5.54
N ILE A 159 -6.54 26.24 -5.62
CA ILE A 159 -7.12 24.93 -5.98
C ILE A 159 -6.64 24.48 -7.36
N VAL A 160 -6.70 25.39 -8.35
CA VAL A 160 -6.25 25.08 -9.71
C VAL A 160 -4.74 24.78 -9.73
N SER A 161 -3.94 25.50 -8.94
CA SER A 161 -2.50 25.29 -8.87
C SER A 161 -2.12 23.97 -8.21
N ILE A 162 -2.81 23.58 -7.13
CA ILE A 162 -2.66 22.26 -6.52
C ILE A 162 -2.98 21.16 -7.53
N PHE A 163 -4.06 21.32 -8.30
CA PHE A 163 -4.40 20.36 -9.36
C PHE A 163 -3.31 20.26 -10.43
N VAL A 164 -2.79 21.41 -10.91
CA VAL A 164 -1.71 21.46 -11.90
C VAL A 164 -0.44 20.80 -11.38
N PHE A 165 -0.06 21.08 -10.13
CA PHE A 165 1.09 20.43 -9.48
C PHE A 165 0.97 18.90 -9.52
N VAL A 166 -0.17 18.37 -9.06
CA VAL A 166 -0.42 16.92 -9.03
C VAL A 166 -0.36 16.33 -10.42
N MET A 167 -1.03 16.94 -11.40
CA MET A 167 -1.02 16.44 -12.77
C MET A 167 0.39 16.43 -13.37
N ALA A 168 1.15 17.51 -13.18
CA ALA A 168 2.51 17.63 -13.70
C ALA A 168 3.44 16.56 -13.10
N ASP A 169 3.46 16.42 -11.77
CA ASP A 169 4.35 15.46 -11.09
C ASP A 169 4.01 14.02 -11.49
N THR A 170 2.72 13.71 -11.56
CA THR A 170 2.25 12.37 -11.95
C THR A 170 2.61 12.02 -13.37
N VAL A 171 2.54 12.97 -14.29
CA VAL A 171 2.93 12.74 -15.69
C VAL A 171 4.43 12.43 -15.75
N ILE A 172 5.27 13.22 -15.05
CA ILE A 172 6.72 13.00 -15.03
C ILE A 172 7.06 11.61 -14.46
N VAL A 173 6.49 11.26 -13.29
CA VAL A 173 6.71 9.98 -12.63
C VAL A 173 6.16 8.82 -13.46
N SER A 174 4.98 8.95 -14.05
CA SER A 174 4.35 7.89 -14.84
C SER A 174 5.10 7.60 -16.13
N ILE A 175 5.66 8.62 -16.81
CA ILE A 175 6.55 8.42 -17.96
C ILE A 175 7.80 7.67 -17.52
N PHE A 176 8.40 8.03 -16.38
CA PHE A 176 9.55 7.31 -15.85
C PHE A 176 9.24 5.84 -15.56
N MET A 177 8.08 5.55 -14.96
CA MET A 177 7.62 4.18 -14.67
C MET A 177 7.32 3.39 -15.95
N TYR A 178 6.69 4.02 -16.94
CA TYR A 178 6.48 3.44 -18.27
C TYR A 178 7.81 3.01 -18.92
N LEU A 179 8.81 3.89 -18.91
CA LEU A 179 10.14 3.60 -19.46
C LEU A 179 10.89 2.51 -18.69
N ARG A 180 10.60 2.35 -17.39
CA ARG A 180 11.22 1.33 -16.53
C ARG A 180 10.57 -0.05 -16.66
N TYR A 181 9.25 -0.12 -16.57
CA TYR A 181 8.52 -1.39 -16.44
C TYR A 181 7.77 -1.80 -17.72
N ARG A 182 7.72 -0.93 -18.74
CA ARG A 182 7.00 -1.17 -20.02
C ARG A 182 5.51 -1.49 -19.87
N GLU A 183 4.92 -1.18 -18.72
CA GLU A 183 3.48 -1.33 -18.49
C GLU A 183 2.69 -0.22 -19.17
N ASN A 184 1.40 -0.43 -19.41
CA ASN A 184 0.55 0.57 -20.05
C ASN A 184 0.39 1.83 -19.18
N PHE A 185 0.82 2.99 -19.71
CA PHE A 185 0.75 4.30 -19.05
C PHE A 185 -0.66 4.62 -18.55
N ALA A 186 -1.69 4.46 -19.37
CA ALA A 186 -3.06 4.78 -19.01
C ALA A 186 -3.54 3.92 -17.83
N LYS A 187 -3.08 2.66 -17.76
CA LYS A 187 -3.42 1.76 -16.66
C LYS A 187 -2.75 2.18 -15.35
N ILE A 188 -1.46 2.53 -15.37
CA ILE A 188 -0.73 3.03 -14.19
C ILE A 188 -1.37 4.34 -13.71
N TRP A 189 -1.69 5.22 -14.64
CA TRP A 189 -2.21 6.55 -14.32
C TRP A 189 -3.63 6.46 -13.73
N VAL A 190 -4.58 5.79 -14.40
CA VAL A 190 -5.97 5.66 -13.94
C VAL A 190 -6.08 4.92 -12.60
N SER A 191 -5.23 3.91 -12.35
CA SER A 191 -5.27 3.14 -11.10
C SER A 191 -4.70 3.86 -9.88
N ASN A 192 -3.83 4.87 -10.09
CA ASN A 192 -3.20 5.64 -9.03
C ASN A 192 -3.85 7.01 -8.81
N LEU A 193 -4.50 7.58 -9.83
CA LEU A 193 -5.10 8.91 -9.81
C LEU A 193 -6.04 9.15 -8.62
N PRO A 194 -7.00 8.26 -8.28
CA PRO A 194 -7.94 8.52 -7.20
C PRO A 194 -7.26 8.60 -5.83
N ARG A 195 -6.31 7.69 -5.55
CA ARG A 195 -5.56 7.69 -4.28
C ARG A 195 -4.71 8.95 -4.12
N MET A 196 -4.07 9.36 -5.21
CA MET A 196 -3.22 10.53 -5.19
C MET A 196 -4.03 11.82 -5.07
N VAL A 197 -5.10 11.99 -5.84
CA VAL A 197 -6.00 13.15 -5.72
C VAL A 197 -6.57 13.26 -4.31
N MET A 198 -7.02 12.15 -3.72
CA MET A 198 -7.50 12.15 -2.33
C MET A 198 -6.40 12.57 -1.35
N SER A 199 -5.19 12.02 -1.48
CA SER A 199 -4.08 12.38 -0.61
C SER A 199 -3.69 13.85 -0.72
N THR A 200 -3.60 14.39 -1.94
CA THR A 200 -3.18 15.77 -2.17
C THR A 200 -4.26 16.76 -1.78
N PHE A 201 -5.54 16.38 -1.86
CA PHE A 201 -6.63 17.18 -1.32
C PHE A 201 -6.45 17.42 0.18
N PHE A 202 -6.25 16.35 0.97
CA PHE A 202 -6.04 16.48 2.42
C PHE A 202 -4.74 17.24 2.75
N VAL A 203 -3.66 16.98 2.03
CA VAL A 203 -2.38 17.69 2.23
C VAL A 203 -2.50 19.17 1.83
N GLY A 204 -3.27 19.49 0.79
CA GLY A 204 -3.58 20.86 0.39
C GLY A 204 -4.34 21.64 1.46
N LEU A 205 -5.33 20.99 2.11
CA LEU A 205 -6.04 21.58 3.26
C LEU A 205 -5.08 21.87 4.42
N ILE A 206 -4.17 20.94 4.73
CA ILE A 206 -3.12 21.14 5.74
C ILE A 206 -2.22 22.32 5.36
N GLY A 207 -1.83 22.43 4.08
CA GLY A 207 -1.03 23.56 3.58
C GLY A 207 -1.71 24.92 3.79
N ILE A 208 -3.03 25.00 3.54
CA ILE A 208 -3.82 26.22 3.80
C ILE A 208 -3.82 26.56 5.29
N ILE A 209 -4.03 25.56 6.16
CA ILE A 209 -4.04 25.75 7.62
C ILE A 209 -2.67 26.21 8.11
N ILE A 210 -1.60 25.56 7.67
CA ILE A 210 -0.22 25.95 8.01
C ILE A 210 0.05 27.39 7.57
N THR A 211 -0.35 27.75 6.36
CA THR A 211 -0.19 29.12 5.83
C THR A 211 -0.94 30.15 6.69
N ALA A 212 -2.21 29.87 7.00
CA ALA A 212 -3.03 30.76 7.82
C ALA A 212 -2.45 30.95 9.22
N VAL A 213 -2.00 29.86 9.86
CA VAL A 213 -1.33 29.92 11.16
C VAL A 213 -0.03 30.70 11.07
N TYR A 214 0.77 30.45 10.03
CA TYR A 214 2.07 31.07 9.85
C TYR A 214 1.95 32.59 9.70
N ILE A 215 1.01 33.04 8.88
CA ILE A 215 0.73 34.46 8.66
C ILE A 215 0.20 35.13 9.93
N ALA A 216 -0.75 34.49 10.63
CA ALA A 216 -1.46 35.10 11.75
C ALA A 216 -0.65 35.08 13.07
N TYR A 217 0.12 34.03 13.31
CA TYR A 217 0.76 33.77 14.60
C TYR A 217 2.27 33.52 14.52
N GLY A 218 2.84 33.50 13.30
CA GLY A 218 4.27 33.32 13.06
C GLY A 218 4.76 31.87 13.12
N TRP A 219 6.06 31.71 12.89
CA TRP A 219 6.72 30.41 12.73
C TRP A 219 6.65 29.53 13.99
N PHE A 220 6.65 30.15 15.17
CA PHE A 220 6.70 29.42 16.44
C PHE A 220 5.44 28.58 16.64
N LEU A 221 4.25 29.14 16.35
CA LEU A 221 3.01 28.39 16.48
C LEU A 221 2.91 27.26 15.44
N VAL A 222 3.41 27.49 14.22
CA VAL A 222 3.53 26.43 13.21
C VAL A 222 4.33 25.25 13.77
N LEU A 223 5.50 25.53 14.37
CA LEU A 223 6.36 24.51 14.96
C LEU A 223 5.65 23.73 16.09
N VAL A 224 4.99 24.45 17.01
CA VAL A 224 4.26 23.83 18.13
C VAL A 224 3.13 22.92 17.62
N LEU A 225 2.36 23.35 16.61
CA LEU A 225 1.30 22.52 16.02
C LEU A 225 1.84 21.36 15.19
N PHE A 226 3.07 21.46 14.70
CA PHE A 226 3.71 20.42 13.92
C PHE A 226 4.15 19.22 14.77
N VAL A 227 4.53 19.44 16.03
CA VAL A 227 5.01 18.38 16.93
C VAL A 227 3.98 17.26 17.15
N PRO A 228 2.71 17.53 17.52
CA PRO A 228 1.68 16.50 17.63
C PRO A 228 1.43 15.76 16.32
N PHE A 229 1.55 16.45 15.18
CA PHE A 229 1.38 15.85 13.86
C PHE A 229 2.52 14.86 13.54
N LEU A 230 3.77 15.23 13.81
CA LEU A 230 4.92 14.33 13.71
C LEU A 230 4.76 13.11 14.62
N LEU A 231 4.28 13.31 15.85
CA LEU A 231 4.03 12.23 16.80
C LEU A 231 2.94 11.27 16.30
N ALA A 232 1.80 11.80 15.85
CA ALA A 232 0.71 10.99 15.30
C ALA A 232 1.19 10.17 14.10
N ARG A 233 2.00 10.78 13.23
CA ARG A 233 2.61 10.14 12.07
C ARG A 233 3.60 9.04 12.45
N TYR A 234 4.45 9.29 13.45
CA TYR A 234 5.39 8.31 14.00
C TYR A 234 4.65 7.10 14.59
N VAL A 235 3.63 7.35 15.43
CA VAL A 235 2.79 6.30 16.01
C VAL A 235 2.09 5.48 14.92
N PHE A 236 1.57 6.14 13.87
CA PHE A 236 0.96 5.44 12.74
C PHE A 236 1.95 4.57 11.96
N SER A 237 3.19 5.05 11.77
CA SER A 237 4.26 4.25 11.14
C SER A 237 4.58 3.01 12.00
N MET A 238 4.79 3.23 13.29
CA MET A 238 5.11 2.18 14.24
C MET A 238 4.00 1.12 14.32
N TYR A 239 2.74 1.55 14.26
CA TYR A 239 1.59 0.65 14.19
C TYR A 239 1.58 -0.18 12.91
N LYS A 240 1.89 0.42 11.75
CA LYS A 240 2.02 -0.32 10.48
C LYS A 240 3.16 -1.33 10.52
N ASP A 241 4.34 -0.92 10.99
CA ASP A 241 5.50 -1.80 11.10
C ASP A 241 5.19 -2.99 12.04
N LEU A 242 4.46 -2.73 13.13
CA LEU A 242 3.99 -3.77 14.03
C LEU A 242 3.04 -4.77 13.33
N GLN A 243 2.09 -4.29 12.53
CA GLN A 243 1.20 -5.16 11.74
C GLN A 243 1.98 -6.01 10.73
N GLU A 244 2.97 -5.43 10.03
CA GLU A 244 3.82 -6.18 9.10
C GLU A 244 4.67 -7.23 9.82
N ASN A 245 5.23 -6.90 10.98
CA ASN A 245 6.00 -7.84 11.80
C ASN A 245 5.13 -9.01 12.30
N TYR A 246 3.89 -8.75 12.70
CA TYR A 246 2.95 -9.81 13.08
C TYR A 246 2.66 -10.74 11.91
N LEU A 247 2.39 -10.19 10.73
CA LEU A 247 2.16 -10.99 9.55
C LEU A 247 3.39 -11.84 9.19
N GLN A 248 4.60 -11.27 9.23
CA GLN A 248 5.83 -12.02 9.00
C GLN A 248 5.99 -13.16 10.00
N THR A 249 5.70 -12.91 11.28
CA THR A 249 5.73 -13.93 12.32
C THR A 249 4.74 -15.06 12.02
N ILE A 250 3.49 -14.70 11.65
CA ILE A 250 2.46 -15.66 11.24
C ILE A 250 2.92 -16.49 10.04
N THR A 251 3.46 -15.84 9.01
CA THR A 251 3.97 -16.53 7.82
C THR A 251 5.13 -17.46 8.17
N SER A 252 6.05 -17.06 9.05
CA SER A 252 7.14 -17.93 9.51
C SER A 252 6.65 -19.13 10.30
N LEU A 253 5.64 -18.96 11.17
CA LEU A 253 5.00 -20.07 11.89
C LEU A 253 4.31 -21.04 10.93
N SER A 254 3.54 -20.50 9.98
CA SER A 254 2.91 -21.27 8.90
C SER A 254 3.95 -22.09 8.12
N THR A 255 5.03 -21.46 7.66
CA THR A 255 6.13 -22.14 6.94
C THR A 255 6.81 -23.22 7.80
N ALA A 256 6.97 -23.00 9.11
CA ALA A 256 7.52 -24.02 10.01
C ALA A 256 6.62 -25.27 10.10
N ILE A 257 5.30 -25.08 10.12
CA ILE A 257 4.32 -26.18 10.11
C ILE A 257 4.32 -26.89 8.76
N GLU A 258 4.35 -26.14 7.66
CA GLU A 258 4.46 -26.71 6.31
C GLU A 258 5.77 -27.48 6.13
N THR A 259 6.84 -27.14 6.86
CA THR A 259 8.09 -27.92 6.82
C THR A 259 7.91 -29.29 7.48
N LYS A 260 7.04 -29.40 8.49
CA LYS A 260 6.65 -30.69 9.10
C LYS A 260 5.77 -31.51 8.16
N ASP A 261 4.96 -30.87 7.32
CA ASP A 261 4.15 -31.52 6.28
C ASP A 261 4.78 -31.29 4.90
N SER A 262 5.80 -32.09 4.57
CA SER A 262 6.72 -31.93 3.42
C SER A 262 6.07 -31.69 2.04
N TYR A 263 4.76 -31.87 1.91
CA TYR A 263 3.99 -31.68 0.68
C TYR A 263 3.29 -30.32 0.57
N THR A 264 3.41 -29.45 1.58
CA THR A 264 2.65 -28.20 1.68
C THR A 264 3.48 -26.93 1.48
N ASN A 265 4.72 -27.01 0.99
CA ASN A 265 5.56 -25.82 0.85
C ASN A 265 4.90 -24.72 -0.04
N GLY A 266 4.62 -23.57 0.57
CA GLY A 266 3.99 -22.43 -0.07
C GLY A 266 2.48 -22.59 -0.32
N HIS A 267 1.87 -23.67 0.17
CA HIS A 267 0.44 -23.95 0.08
C HIS A 267 -0.38 -22.83 0.72
N SER A 268 -0.09 -22.49 1.97
CA SER A 268 -0.83 -21.47 2.73
C SER A 268 -0.82 -20.11 2.04
N ARG A 269 0.26 -19.78 1.32
CA ARG A 269 0.34 -18.55 0.50
C ARG A 269 -0.52 -18.61 -0.76
N ARG A 270 -0.63 -19.78 -1.40
CA ARG A 270 -1.52 -19.96 -2.56
C ARG A 270 -2.99 -19.94 -2.11
N VAL A 271 -3.30 -20.57 -0.98
CA VAL A 271 -4.63 -20.49 -0.35
C VAL A 271 -4.97 -19.03 0.01
N GLU A 272 -4.06 -18.30 0.68
CA GLU A 272 -4.22 -16.86 0.97
C GLU A 272 -4.58 -16.07 -0.30
N PHE A 273 -3.87 -16.35 -1.39
CA PHE A 273 -4.09 -15.71 -2.67
C PHE A 273 -5.49 -16.04 -3.25
N TYR A 274 -5.87 -17.32 -3.31
CA TYR A 274 -7.16 -17.73 -3.86
C TYR A 274 -8.33 -17.21 -3.01
N SER A 275 -8.21 -17.30 -1.68
CA SER A 275 -9.19 -16.72 -0.76
C SER A 275 -9.32 -15.20 -0.96
N GLY A 276 -8.21 -14.49 -1.17
CA GLY A 276 -8.20 -13.06 -1.42
C GLY A 276 -8.94 -12.64 -2.70
N ILE A 277 -8.74 -13.36 -3.82
CA ILE A 277 -9.44 -13.03 -5.07
C ILE A 277 -10.94 -13.32 -4.99
N ILE A 278 -11.35 -14.36 -4.28
CA ILE A 278 -12.77 -14.68 -4.03
C ILE A 278 -13.40 -13.56 -3.19
N ALA A 279 -12.74 -13.14 -2.10
CA ALA A 279 -13.24 -12.09 -1.23
C ALA A 279 -13.44 -10.75 -1.95
N VAL A 280 -12.52 -10.39 -2.86
CA VAL A 280 -12.64 -9.19 -3.69
C VAL A 280 -13.81 -9.31 -4.67
N GLU A 281 -14.00 -10.46 -5.30
CA GLU A 281 -15.13 -10.69 -6.21
C GLU A 281 -16.49 -10.61 -5.49
N LEU A 282 -16.54 -11.07 -4.25
CA LEU A 282 -17.72 -10.97 -3.38
C LEU A 282 -17.93 -9.58 -2.76
N GLY A 283 -17.00 -8.63 -2.99
CA GLY A 283 -17.11 -7.27 -2.45
C GLY A 283 -16.94 -7.18 -0.93
N LEU A 284 -16.19 -8.11 -0.32
CA LEU A 284 -15.97 -8.12 1.13
C LEU A 284 -15.15 -6.90 1.59
N SER A 285 -15.42 -6.46 2.82
CA SER A 285 -14.68 -5.34 3.41
C SER A 285 -13.22 -5.71 3.71
N SER A 286 -12.35 -4.71 3.82
CA SER A 286 -10.93 -4.90 4.15
C SER A 286 -10.72 -5.70 5.45
N ARG A 287 -11.63 -5.56 6.42
CA ARG A 287 -11.62 -6.33 7.66
C ARG A 287 -11.83 -7.82 7.42
N HIS A 288 -12.81 -8.20 6.60
CA HIS A 288 -13.07 -9.60 6.25
C HIS A 288 -11.91 -10.20 5.44
N CYS A 289 -11.39 -9.47 4.47
CA CYS A 289 -10.20 -9.89 3.71
C CYS A 289 -8.99 -10.12 4.63
N GLN A 290 -8.79 -9.28 5.65
CA GLN A 290 -7.70 -9.44 6.62
C GLN A 290 -7.89 -10.67 7.51
N MET A 291 -9.11 -10.94 7.99
CA MET A 291 -9.39 -12.15 8.78
C MET A 291 -9.17 -13.42 7.96
N LEU A 292 -9.66 -13.43 6.72
CA LEU A 292 -9.49 -14.53 5.78
C LEU A 292 -8.02 -14.77 5.43
N ARG A 293 -7.22 -13.70 5.30
CA ARG A 293 -5.77 -13.78 5.12
C ARG A 293 -5.09 -14.51 6.28
N TYR A 294 -5.41 -14.14 7.52
CA TYR A 294 -4.86 -14.83 8.69
C TYR A 294 -5.31 -16.28 8.77
N ALA A 295 -6.59 -16.54 8.50
CA ALA A 295 -7.14 -17.89 8.49
C ALA A 295 -6.45 -18.76 7.42
N ALA A 296 -6.29 -18.26 6.20
CA ALA A 296 -5.62 -18.99 5.12
C ALA A 296 -4.16 -19.33 5.44
N LEU A 297 -3.43 -18.41 6.07
CA LEU A 297 -2.04 -18.67 6.48
C LEU A 297 -1.92 -19.70 7.60
N LEU A 298 -2.94 -19.84 8.45
CA LEU A 298 -2.87 -20.62 9.69
C LEU A 298 -3.86 -21.79 9.74
N HIS A 299 -4.61 -22.08 8.68
CA HIS A 299 -5.70 -23.08 8.70
C HIS A 299 -5.23 -24.46 9.16
N ASP A 300 -3.99 -24.81 8.81
CA ASP A 300 -3.36 -26.07 9.15
C ASP A 300 -2.52 -26.04 10.44
N ILE A 301 -2.53 -24.95 11.22
CA ILE A 301 -1.70 -24.82 12.45
C ILE A 301 -1.94 -25.97 13.44
N GLY A 302 -3.18 -26.47 13.51
CA GLY A 302 -3.53 -27.57 14.42
C GLY A 302 -2.88 -28.92 14.06
N LYS A 303 -2.31 -29.08 12.87
CA LYS A 303 -1.52 -30.27 12.50
C LYS A 303 -0.26 -30.43 13.35
N ILE A 304 0.18 -29.38 14.06
CA ILE A 304 1.31 -29.47 15.00
C ILE A 304 1.08 -30.55 16.08
N ALA A 305 -0.17 -30.75 16.48
CA ALA A 305 -0.59 -31.73 17.48
C ALA A 305 -0.79 -33.15 16.92
N VAL A 306 -0.62 -33.36 15.61
CA VAL A 306 -0.72 -34.66 14.95
C VAL A 306 0.67 -35.30 14.84
N ASP A 307 0.76 -36.58 15.19
CA ASP A 307 1.99 -37.37 15.07
C ASP A 307 2.47 -37.48 13.62
N GLU A 308 3.81 -37.43 13.43
CA GLU A 308 4.42 -37.52 12.10
C GLU A 308 4.14 -38.85 11.41
N SER A 309 4.02 -39.94 12.17
CA SER A 309 3.67 -41.26 11.64
C SER A 309 2.29 -41.30 10.99
N ILE A 310 1.36 -40.43 11.43
CA ILE A 310 0.03 -40.27 10.83
C ILE A 310 0.11 -39.33 9.63
N LEU A 311 0.81 -38.18 9.77
CA LEU A 311 0.91 -37.18 8.70
C LEU A 311 1.64 -37.69 7.45
N HIS A 312 2.66 -38.54 7.62
CA HIS A 312 3.50 -39.06 6.51
C HIS A 312 3.16 -40.49 6.10
N LYS A 313 2.05 -41.05 6.58
CA LYS A 313 1.66 -42.42 6.25
C LYS A 313 1.38 -42.55 4.75
N VAL A 314 2.01 -43.53 4.11
CA VAL A 314 1.82 -43.83 2.67
C VAL A 314 0.54 -44.66 2.44
N ASP A 315 0.21 -45.53 3.39
CA ASP A 315 -1.01 -46.34 3.37
C ASP A 315 -2.24 -45.54 3.81
N PRO A 316 -3.46 -45.96 3.41
CA PRO A 316 -4.69 -45.33 3.90
C PRO A 316 -4.73 -45.25 5.43
N LEU A 317 -5.15 -44.09 5.94
CA LEU A 317 -5.36 -43.90 7.38
C LEU A 317 -6.48 -44.83 7.88
N THR A 318 -6.26 -45.41 9.05
CA THR A 318 -7.31 -46.09 9.83
C THR A 318 -8.36 -45.09 10.29
N LYS A 319 -9.51 -45.58 10.76
CA LYS A 319 -10.59 -44.69 11.24
C LYS A 319 -10.12 -43.85 12.43
N GLU A 320 -9.36 -44.47 13.32
CA GLU A 320 -8.80 -43.84 14.52
C GLU A 320 -7.77 -42.76 14.15
N GLU A 321 -6.87 -43.05 13.21
CA GLU A 321 -5.90 -42.06 12.70
C GLU A 321 -6.60 -40.89 11.99
N MET A 322 -7.66 -41.18 11.23
CA MET A 322 -8.48 -40.15 10.56
C MET A 322 -9.19 -39.26 11.58
N GLU A 323 -9.70 -39.81 12.69
CA GLU A 323 -10.29 -39.01 13.77
C GLU A 323 -9.28 -38.08 14.44
N VAL A 324 -8.03 -38.52 14.61
CA VAL A 324 -6.95 -37.66 15.13
C VAL A 324 -6.68 -36.53 14.14
N LEU A 325 -6.56 -36.82 12.84
CA LEU A 325 -6.32 -35.81 11.82
C LEU A 325 -7.47 -34.79 11.73
N ARG A 326 -8.72 -35.25 11.82
CA ARG A 326 -9.93 -34.39 11.79
C ARG A 326 -10.05 -33.43 12.97
N ARG A 327 -9.24 -33.58 14.03
CA ARG A 327 -9.20 -32.63 15.14
C ARG A 327 -8.37 -31.39 14.87
N HIS A 328 -7.56 -31.35 13.80
CA HIS A 328 -6.69 -30.21 13.54
C HIS A 328 -7.42 -28.86 13.41
N PRO A 329 -8.67 -28.73 12.90
CA PRO A 329 -9.34 -27.44 12.89
C PRO A 329 -9.66 -26.94 14.30
N ALA A 330 -10.14 -27.84 15.17
CA ALA A 330 -10.44 -27.54 16.57
C ALA A 330 -9.15 -27.26 17.38
N ASN A 331 -8.08 -28.01 17.14
CA ASN A 331 -6.77 -27.73 17.72
C ASN A 331 -6.24 -26.37 17.25
N GLY A 332 -6.45 -26.04 15.98
CA GLY A 332 -6.04 -24.76 15.42
C GLY A 332 -6.76 -23.58 16.05
N GLU A 333 -8.07 -23.71 16.28
CA GLU A 333 -8.82 -22.71 17.05
C GLU A 333 -8.26 -22.57 18.47
N HIS A 334 -8.09 -23.69 19.19
CA HIS A 334 -7.60 -23.70 20.56
C HIS A 334 -6.21 -23.05 20.72
N ILE A 335 -5.32 -23.26 19.75
CA ILE A 335 -3.99 -22.61 19.74
C ILE A 335 -4.10 -21.09 19.56
N LEU A 336 -5.08 -20.62 18.79
CA LEU A 336 -5.15 -19.22 18.34
C LEU A 336 -6.16 -18.36 19.11
N GLU A 337 -7.11 -18.96 19.83
CA GLU A 337 -8.21 -18.24 20.50
C GLU A 337 -7.73 -17.24 21.57
N GLU A 338 -6.63 -17.57 22.24
CA GLU A 338 -5.98 -16.70 23.25
C GLU A 338 -5.34 -15.44 22.64
N ILE A 339 -5.05 -15.47 21.33
CA ILE A 339 -4.49 -14.32 20.62
C ILE A 339 -5.64 -13.44 20.14
N LYS A 340 -5.95 -12.38 20.89
CA LYS A 340 -7.11 -11.49 20.66
C LYS A 340 -7.35 -11.11 19.19
N PHE A 341 -6.30 -10.74 18.46
CA PHE A 341 -6.45 -10.30 17.06
C PHE A 341 -6.65 -11.46 16.06
N LEU A 342 -6.36 -12.70 16.46
CA LEU A 342 -6.60 -13.92 15.69
C LEU A 342 -7.89 -14.64 16.08
N SER A 343 -8.55 -14.26 17.18
CA SER A 343 -9.79 -14.90 17.66
C SER A 343 -10.88 -15.07 16.59
N CYS A 344 -11.08 -14.09 15.69
CA CYS A 344 -11.99 -14.26 14.56
C CYS A 344 -11.47 -15.24 13.51
N ALA A 345 -10.17 -15.21 13.21
CA ALA A 345 -9.55 -16.15 12.29
C ALA A 345 -9.58 -17.59 12.85
N ALA A 346 -9.44 -17.76 14.16
CA ALA A 346 -9.52 -19.05 14.86
C ALA A 346 -10.87 -19.75 14.60
N LYS A 347 -11.98 -19.00 14.63
CA LYS A 347 -13.31 -19.53 14.29
C LYS A 347 -13.44 -19.92 12.82
N ILE A 348 -12.82 -19.17 11.92
CA ILE A 348 -12.77 -19.50 10.48
C ILE A 348 -11.98 -20.80 10.28
N ILE A 349 -10.85 -20.92 10.96
CA ILE A 349 -10.00 -22.11 10.94
C ILE A 349 -10.74 -23.31 11.51
N ARG A 350 -11.52 -23.17 12.59
CA ARG A 350 -12.32 -24.28 13.11
C ARG A 350 -13.25 -24.87 12.05
N SER A 351 -13.88 -24.02 11.24
CA SER A 351 -14.93 -24.42 10.30
C SER A 351 -14.46 -24.65 8.87
N HIS A 352 -13.15 -24.60 8.56
CA HIS A 352 -12.68 -24.66 7.16
C HIS A 352 -12.87 -26.03 6.48
N HIS A 353 -13.17 -27.07 7.26
CA HIS A 353 -13.55 -28.40 6.78
C HIS A 353 -15.04 -28.74 6.98
N GLU A 354 -15.85 -27.76 7.36
CA GLU A 354 -17.31 -27.91 7.31
C GLU A 354 -17.79 -27.95 5.87
N TRP A 355 -18.76 -28.81 5.60
CA TRP A 355 -19.32 -28.97 4.25
C TRP A 355 -20.66 -28.27 4.19
N TYR A 356 -20.97 -27.66 3.05
CA TYR A 356 -22.21 -26.91 2.87
C TYR A 356 -23.48 -27.74 3.19
N ASN A 357 -23.44 -29.06 2.98
CA ASN A 357 -24.51 -30.01 3.31
C ASN A 357 -24.55 -30.48 4.77
N GLY A 358 -23.57 -30.13 5.60
CA GLY A 358 -23.49 -30.54 7.02
C GLY A 358 -22.76 -31.87 7.28
N GLU A 359 -22.17 -32.50 6.27
CA GLU A 359 -21.41 -33.76 6.44
C GLU A 359 -19.92 -33.54 6.78
N GLY A 360 -19.52 -32.28 6.95
CA GLY A 360 -18.17 -31.87 7.31
C GLY A 360 -17.87 -32.02 8.80
N TYR A 361 -16.75 -31.42 9.23
CA TYR A 361 -16.25 -31.51 10.60
C TYR A 361 -15.58 -30.19 11.01
N PRO A 362 -15.42 -29.90 12.32
CA PRO A 362 -15.67 -30.75 13.49
C PRO A 362 -17.10 -30.71 14.06
N ASP A 363 -17.92 -29.71 13.71
CA ASP A 363 -19.22 -29.44 14.36
C ASP A 363 -20.43 -29.85 13.51
N GLY A 364 -20.23 -30.14 12.21
CA GLY A 364 -21.32 -30.53 11.30
C GLY A 364 -22.23 -29.36 10.95
N LEU A 365 -21.66 -28.17 10.81
CA LEU A 365 -22.38 -26.96 10.43
C LEU A 365 -22.81 -27.06 8.96
N SER A 366 -23.98 -26.51 8.63
CA SER A 366 -24.51 -26.52 7.26
C SER A 366 -24.93 -25.12 6.79
N GLY A 367 -24.85 -24.92 5.47
CA GLY A 367 -25.29 -23.71 4.81
C GLY A 367 -24.75 -22.42 5.46
N LYS A 368 -25.67 -21.54 5.88
CA LYS A 368 -25.35 -20.24 6.48
C LYS A 368 -24.83 -20.30 7.92
N ALA A 369 -24.86 -21.47 8.57
CA ALA A 369 -24.26 -21.64 9.89
C ALA A 369 -22.73 -21.67 9.81
N ILE A 370 -22.17 -22.07 8.67
CA ILE A 370 -20.73 -22.02 8.40
C ILE A 370 -20.34 -20.55 8.16
N PRO A 371 -19.33 -20.00 8.85
CA PRO A 371 -18.83 -18.66 8.58
C PRO A 371 -18.51 -18.49 7.09
N LEU A 372 -18.92 -17.37 6.48
CA LEU A 372 -18.72 -17.12 5.05
C LEU A 372 -17.24 -17.26 4.66
N GLU A 373 -16.34 -16.73 5.48
CA GLU A 373 -14.90 -16.82 5.27
C GLU A 373 -14.38 -18.25 5.32
N ALA A 374 -14.98 -19.14 6.12
CA ALA A 374 -14.60 -20.56 6.17
C ALA A 374 -15.05 -21.28 4.89
N GLN A 375 -16.22 -20.95 4.35
CA GLN A 375 -16.68 -21.46 3.07
C GLN A 375 -15.78 -20.98 1.90
N ILE A 376 -15.28 -19.74 1.96
CA ILE A 376 -14.28 -19.24 0.98
C ILE A 376 -12.96 -20.00 1.12
N LEU A 377 -12.51 -20.20 2.35
CA LEU A 377 -11.27 -20.90 2.66
C LEU A 377 -11.30 -22.35 2.17
N ALA A 378 -12.42 -23.06 2.38
CA ALA A 378 -12.62 -24.44 1.91
C ALA A 378 -12.47 -24.58 0.39
N VAL A 379 -13.04 -23.65 -0.39
CA VAL A 379 -12.91 -23.64 -1.86
C VAL A 379 -11.46 -23.36 -2.27
N ALA A 380 -10.81 -22.38 -1.63
CA ALA A 380 -9.43 -22.00 -1.94
C ALA A 380 -8.43 -23.12 -1.62
N ASP A 381 -8.57 -23.77 -0.46
CA ASP A 381 -7.76 -24.90 -0.02
C ASP A 381 -7.94 -26.11 -0.96
N SER A 382 -9.19 -26.49 -1.24
CA SER A 382 -9.49 -27.61 -2.14
C SER A 382 -8.96 -27.38 -3.55
N TYR A 383 -9.07 -26.16 -4.07
CA TYR A 383 -8.52 -25.84 -5.39
C TYR A 383 -7.00 -25.92 -5.42
N ASP A 384 -6.29 -25.39 -4.40
CA ASP A 384 -4.84 -25.51 -4.33
C ASP A 384 -4.40 -26.96 -4.19
N ALA A 385 -5.11 -27.75 -3.36
CA ALA A 385 -4.85 -29.16 -3.19
C ALA A 385 -5.05 -29.95 -4.49
N MET A 386 -6.04 -29.60 -5.31
CA MET A 386 -6.29 -30.21 -6.61
C MET A 386 -5.24 -29.85 -7.65
N THR A 387 -4.79 -28.60 -7.68
CA THR A 387 -3.88 -28.04 -8.70
C THR A 387 -2.40 -28.09 -8.33
N SER A 388 -2.07 -28.63 -7.15
CA SER A 388 -0.70 -28.92 -6.73
C SER A 388 -0.35 -30.40 -6.90
N ASP A 389 0.89 -30.69 -7.27
CA ASP A 389 1.38 -32.07 -7.34
C ASP A 389 1.43 -32.70 -5.95
N ARG A 390 0.98 -33.96 -5.85
CA ARG A 390 1.05 -34.78 -4.65
C ARG A 390 1.81 -36.07 -4.97
N PRO A 391 2.45 -36.75 -4.00
CA PRO A 391 3.26 -37.96 -4.25
C PRO A 391 2.52 -39.07 -5.01
N TYR A 392 1.21 -39.16 -4.79
CA TYR A 392 0.33 -40.19 -5.32
C TYR A 392 -0.59 -39.69 -6.46
N ARG A 393 -0.54 -38.40 -6.81
CA ARG A 393 -1.44 -37.81 -7.82
C ARG A 393 -0.83 -36.57 -8.47
N ARG A 394 -0.81 -36.54 -9.80
CA ARG A 394 -0.43 -35.36 -10.57
C ARG A 394 -1.45 -34.23 -10.36
N ALA A 395 -0.98 -32.98 -10.36
CA ALA A 395 -1.84 -31.80 -10.35
C ALA A 395 -2.90 -31.85 -11.46
N PHE A 396 -4.14 -31.50 -11.11
CA PHE A 396 -5.21 -31.27 -12.08
C PHE A 396 -4.96 -29.99 -12.87
N SER A 397 -5.46 -29.96 -14.10
CA SER A 397 -5.59 -28.73 -14.86
C SER A 397 -6.58 -27.77 -14.17
N HIS A 398 -6.53 -26.49 -14.53
CA HIS A 398 -7.51 -25.51 -14.06
C HIS A 398 -8.95 -25.96 -14.40
N GLU A 399 -9.16 -26.48 -15.61
CA GLU A 399 -10.46 -26.91 -16.10
C GLU A 399 -10.98 -28.13 -15.33
N GLU A 400 -10.11 -29.09 -15.03
CA GLU A 400 -10.42 -30.27 -14.21
C GLU A 400 -10.79 -29.87 -12.79
N ALA A 401 -9.97 -29.02 -12.16
CA ALA A 401 -10.21 -28.54 -10.79
C ALA A 401 -11.51 -27.71 -10.70
N MET A 402 -11.80 -26.85 -11.68
CA MET A 402 -13.06 -26.11 -11.71
C MET A 402 -14.26 -27.04 -11.92
N THR A 403 -14.14 -28.04 -12.79
CA THR A 403 -15.20 -29.04 -13.01
C THR A 403 -15.54 -29.77 -11.71
N GLU A 404 -14.53 -30.18 -10.94
CA GLU A 404 -14.73 -30.85 -9.66
C GLU A 404 -15.37 -29.90 -8.62
N LEU A 405 -14.92 -28.65 -8.52
CA LEU A 405 -15.54 -27.67 -7.62
C LEU A 405 -17.04 -27.47 -7.92
N PHE A 406 -17.41 -27.44 -9.21
CA PHE A 406 -18.82 -27.35 -9.61
C PHE A 406 -19.60 -28.64 -9.35
N ALA A 407 -18.98 -29.81 -9.51
CA ALA A 407 -19.61 -31.09 -9.17
C ALA A 407 -19.91 -31.20 -7.66
N CYS A 408 -19.05 -30.64 -6.83
CA CYS A 408 -19.20 -30.58 -5.37
C CYS A 408 -19.98 -29.34 -4.87
N ALA A 409 -20.54 -28.51 -5.76
CA ALA A 409 -21.31 -27.35 -5.38
C ALA A 409 -22.68 -27.76 -4.82
N GLY A 410 -23.03 -27.25 -3.63
CA GLY A 410 -24.24 -27.60 -2.91
C GLY A 410 -24.08 -28.80 -1.97
N SER A 411 -23.02 -29.59 -2.12
CA SER A 411 -22.59 -30.61 -1.15
C SER A 411 -21.46 -30.09 -0.28
N GLN A 412 -20.22 -30.16 -0.76
CA GLN A 412 -19.05 -29.70 -0.03
C GLN A 412 -18.94 -28.18 -0.02
N PHE A 413 -19.17 -27.53 -1.17
CA PHE A 413 -18.94 -26.11 -1.35
C PHE A 413 -20.23 -25.32 -1.52
N ALA A 414 -20.25 -24.07 -1.04
CA ALA A 414 -21.34 -23.16 -1.34
C ALA A 414 -21.35 -22.77 -2.83
N PRO A 415 -22.47 -22.96 -3.55
CA PRO A 415 -22.53 -22.68 -4.99
C PRO A 415 -22.18 -21.24 -5.38
N GLU A 416 -22.53 -20.28 -4.52
CA GLU A 416 -22.25 -18.85 -4.73
C GLU A 416 -20.74 -18.56 -4.72
N ILE A 417 -19.98 -19.27 -3.88
CA ILE A 417 -18.54 -19.09 -3.72
C ILE A 417 -17.78 -19.72 -4.89
N VAL A 418 -18.18 -20.92 -5.32
CA VAL A 418 -17.62 -21.56 -6.52
C VAL A 418 -17.82 -20.66 -7.75
N SER A 419 -19.03 -20.09 -7.88
CA SER A 419 -19.35 -19.14 -8.96
C SER A 419 -18.51 -17.86 -8.89
N ALA A 420 -18.28 -17.33 -7.68
CA ALA A 420 -17.42 -16.16 -7.48
C ALA A 420 -15.96 -16.48 -7.83
N PHE A 421 -15.46 -17.65 -7.44
CA PHE A 421 -14.11 -18.09 -7.77
C PHE A 421 -13.89 -18.18 -9.29
N GLU A 422 -14.84 -18.78 -10.03
CA GLU A 422 -14.77 -18.86 -11.49
C GLU A 422 -14.71 -17.46 -12.14
N LYS A 423 -15.58 -16.54 -11.69
CA LYS A 423 -15.57 -15.14 -12.17
C LYS A 423 -14.25 -14.44 -11.87
N ALA A 424 -13.71 -14.61 -10.67
CA ALA A 424 -12.43 -14.03 -10.25
C ALA A 424 -11.28 -14.54 -11.14
N MET A 425 -11.25 -15.84 -11.43
CA MET A 425 -10.26 -16.46 -12.31
C MET A 425 -10.37 -15.95 -13.75
N LYS A 426 -11.58 -15.88 -14.32
CA LYS A 426 -11.82 -15.33 -15.67
C LYS A 426 -11.39 -13.87 -15.81
N LYS A 427 -11.66 -13.02 -14.81
CA LYS A 427 -11.25 -11.60 -14.81
C LYS A 427 -9.73 -11.41 -14.80
N ARG A 428 -8.98 -12.36 -14.26
CA ARG A 428 -7.52 -12.28 -14.15
C ARG A 428 -6.78 -12.65 -15.46
N GLY A 429 -7.31 -13.62 -16.21
CA GLY A 429 -6.66 -14.24 -17.37
C GLY A 429 -5.43 -15.08 -17.02
N ASP A 430 -4.69 -15.58 -18.03
CA ASP A 430 -3.49 -16.45 -17.92
C ASP A 430 -2.24 -15.79 -17.31
N LYS A 431 -2.39 -14.78 -16.45
CA LYS A 431 -1.23 -14.11 -15.86
C LYS A 431 -0.56 -15.03 -14.85
N PRO A 432 0.72 -15.39 -15.05
CA PRO A 432 1.42 -16.28 -14.15
C PRO A 432 1.50 -15.68 -12.75
N TYR A 433 1.55 -16.58 -11.76
CA TYR A 433 1.79 -16.28 -10.36
C TYR A 433 3.12 -15.50 -10.23
N VAL A 434 3.05 -14.26 -9.70
CA VAL A 434 4.24 -13.49 -9.34
C VAL A 434 4.11 -13.15 -7.86
N ILE A 435 5.01 -13.72 -7.06
CA ILE A 435 5.20 -13.48 -5.63
C ILE A 435 5.65 -12.04 -5.39
#